data_AF-C0XHF3-F1
#
_entry.id   AF-C0XHF3-F1
#
_cell.length_a   1.000
_cell.length_b   1.000
_cell.length_c   1.000
_cell.angle_alpha   90.00
_cell.angle_beta   90.00
_cell.angle_gamma   90.00
#
_symmetry.space_group_name_H-M   'P 1'
#
loop_
_entity.id
_entity.type
_entity.pdbx_description
1 polymer ?
#
loop_
_entity_poly.entity_id
_entity_poly.type
_entity_poly.pdbx_seq_one_letter_code
_entity_poly.pdbx_strand_id
1 'polypeptide(L)'
;MEKFTAFKEIPLPTNLAKYTFNIAAPGMNNDGKSVTYTEPMNTVYGAGRTVGDAVAYKNAAFKIDKMGTRTREGDTWVHVTSVDQTAAKLNGWILYKGLSQAEDPLSGTAVRIDLVNSSGQLIKYIDYQKPNAQSGKTLGLSYSDDGTEVWLLGALDQQKLQDNIRDALKGTGYSLETLSASQTGYLAEATVGGKTSLTAAQADSIPNDAVQINIINQTDGVIGSFNYTKPGASAGQSLAATDNGTTGLSSDDQNAIQADIKTALKSTGYSLNALSSSQLEQLANAQFGNSVYLKTTTKTTDISDNAVRINFVDPSTKKIVTSIDYTNTDADDPAPKGSDLGVQSGNNWTLRSEDNTAITNEAITALDGTGYSLTDNKLSDADLATIGAAKFGSSVSINVSADNAQATTN
;
A
#
# COMPACT_ATOMS: atom_id res chain seq x y z
N MET A 1 -47.86 -32.01 28.25
CA MET A 1 -47.15 -31.84 26.96
C MET A 1 -46.38 -30.53 27.05
N GLU A 2 -45.06 -30.58 27.02
CA GLU A 2 -44.27 -29.35 26.86
C GLU A 2 -44.57 -28.75 25.48
N LYS A 3 -44.75 -27.43 25.43
CA LYS A 3 -44.98 -26.70 24.19
C LYS A 3 -43.71 -26.80 23.35
N PHE A 4 -43.80 -27.40 22.16
CA PHE A 4 -42.65 -27.52 21.26
C PHE A 4 -42.19 -26.11 20.84
N THR A 5 -40.98 -25.73 21.21
CA THR A 5 -40.38 -24.45 20.81
C THR A 5 -39.64 -24.66 19.50
N ALA A 6 -40.11 -24.02 18.42
CA ALA A 6 -39.53 -24.18 17.08
C ALA A 6 -38.30 -23.28 16.83
N PHE A 7 -38.02 -22.32 17.72
CA PHE A 7 -36.89 -21.40 17.64
C PHE A 7 -36.25 -21.16 18.99
N LYS A 8 -34.93 -21.32 19.08
CA LYS A 8 -34.16 -21.07 20.29
C LYS A 8 -33.23 -19.90 20.06
N GLU A 9 -33.48 -18.76 20.72
CA GLU A 9 -32.52 -17.66 20.78
C GLU A 9 -31.25 -18.11 21.50
N ILE A 10 -30.10 -17.67 20.99
CA ILE A 10 -28.78 -17.96 21.54
C ILE A 10 -28.02 -16.64 21.76
N PRO A 11 -27.07 -16.58 22.70
CA PRO A 11 -26.27 -15.37 22.90
C PRO A 11 -25.57 -14.96 21.60
N LEU A 12 -25.61 -13.67 21.28
CA LEU A 12 -24.87 -13.10 20.15
C LEU A 12 -23.36 -13.12 20.45
N PRO A 13 -22.53 -13.78 19.63
CA PRO A 13 -21.08 -13.68 19.76
C PRO A 13 -20.59 -12.23 19.68
N THR A 14 -19.72 -11.83 20.61
CA THR A 14 -19.23 -10.44 20.75
C THR A 14 -18.43 -9.94 19.55
N ASN A 15 -17.89 -10.84 18.72
CA ASN A 15 -17.24 -10.49 17.47
C ASN A 15 -18.24 -10.07 16.39
N LEU A 16 -19.44 -10.68 16.31
CA LEU A 16 -20.45 -10.33 15.31
C LEU A 16 -21.04 -8.94 15.53
N ALA A 17 -21.13 -8.49 16.79
CA ALA A 17 -21.63 -7.16 17.12
C ALA A 17 -20.73 -6.00 16.64
N LYS A 18 -19.48 -6.29 16.23
CA LYS A 18 -18.52 -5.28 15.75
C LYS A 18 -18.65 -4.99 14.25
N TYR A 19 -19.31 -5.86 13.50
CA TYR A 19 -19.38 -5.79 12.05
C TYR A 19 -20.74 -5.33 11.56
N THR A 20 -20.74 -4.76 10.37
CA THR A 20 -21.94 -4.56 9.55
C THR A 20 -22.00 -5.63 8.46
N PHE A 21 -23.20 -5.88 7.96
CA PHE A 21 -23.49 -6.90 6.96
C PHE A 21 -24.38 -6.32 5.86
N ASN A 22 -24.18 -6.78 4.63
CA ASN A 22 -25.15 -6.61 3.55
C ASN A 22 -25.95 -7.90 3.37
N ILE A 23 -27.13 -7.79 2.76
CA ILE A 23 -27.79 -8.96 2.19
C ILE A 23 -26.97 -9.37 0.96
N ALA A 24 -26.43 -10.58 0.94
CA ALA A 24 -25.47 -11.02 -0.07
C ALA A 24 -26.09 -11.08 -1.48
N ALA A 25 -27.36 -11.45 -1.56
CA ALA A 25 -28.12 -11.58 -2.80
C ALA A 25 -29.52 -10.95 -2.62
N PRO A 26 -29.61 -9.61 -2.54
CA PRO A 26 -30.88 -8.92 -2.29
C PRO A 26 -31.84 -9.19 -3.45
N GLY A 27 -33.10 -9.45 -3.13
CA GLY A 27 -34.11 -9.76 -4.14
C GLY A 27 -35.52 -9.78 -3.57
N MET A 28 -36.39 -10.54 -4.22
CA MET A 28 -37.77 -10.75 -3.79
C MET A 28 -38.05 -12.21 -3.40
N ASN A 29 -37.03 -13.07 -3.45
CA ASN A 29 -37.19 -14.51 -3.23
C ASN A 29 -37.49 -14.81 -1.76
N ASN A 30 -38.50 -15.64 -1.52
CA ASN A 30 -38.83 -16.14 -0.19
C ASN A 30 -37.99 -17.39 0.16
N ASP A 31 -36.67 -17.21 0.26
CA ASP A 31 -35.69 -18.29 0.43
C ASP A 31 -34.90 -18.22 1.75
N GLY A 32 -35.24 -17.27 2.62
CA GLY A 32 -34.54 -17.00 3.86
C GLY A 32 -33.23 -16.22 3.70
N LYS A 33 -32.80 -15.89 2.47
CA LYS A 33 -31.47 -15.32 2.17
C LYS A 33 -31.52 -14.01 1.38
N SER A 34 -32.57 -13.77 0.60
CA SER A 34 -32.68 -12.59 -0.26
C SER A 34 -33.46 -11.42 0.33
N VAL A 35 -34.21 -11.66 1.41
CA VAL A 35 -35.07 -10.69 2.10
C VAL A 35 -35.08 -10.97 3.61
N THR A 36 -35.58 -10.02 4.39
CA THR A 36 -35.79 -10.19 5.82
C THR A 36 -37.24 -10.52 6.15
N TYR A 37 -37.47 -11.03 7.36
CA TYR A 37 -38.73 -11.60 7.82
C TYR A 37 -39.14 -11.04 9.18
N THR A 38 -40.43 -10.92 9.44
CA THR A 38 -40.91 -10.49 10.77
C THR A 38 -40.51 -11.48 11.87
N GLU A 39 -40.45 -12.77 11.51
CA GLU A 39 -40.03 -13.88 12.37
C GLU A 39 -39.32 -14.94 11.50
N PRO A 40 -38.39 -15.75 12.05
CA PRO A 40 -37.73 -16.80 11.29
C PRO A 40 -38.73 -17.77 10.65
N MET A 41 -38.49 -18.15 9.39
CA MET A 41 -39.44 -19.00 8.64
C MET A 41 -39.73 -20.33 9.36
N ASN A 42 -40.98 -20.82 9.26
CA ASN A 42 -41.43 -22.10 9.81
C ASN A 42 -41.31 -22.25 11.34
N THR A 43 -41.28 -21.16 12.11
CA THR A 43 -41.18 -21.22 13.58
C THR A 43 -42.51 -21.00 14.31
N VAL A 44 -43.47 -20.32 13.70
CA VAL A 44 -44.85 -20.20 14.19
C VAL A 44 -45.84 -20.20 13.02
N TYR A 45 -47.12 -20.42 13.30
CA TYR A 45 -48.18 -20.29 12.31
C TYR A 45 -48.24 -18.86 11.77
N GLY A 46 -48.03 -18.68 10.47
CA GLY A 46 -47.93 -17.36 9.83
C GLY A 46 -46.52 -16.77 9.74
N ALA A 47 -45.49 -17.46 10.22
CA ALA A 47 -44.08 -17.10 10.01
C ALA A 47 -43.69 -17.19 8.52
N GLY A 48 -42.64 -16.45 8.13
CA GLY A 48 -42.21 -16.36 6.73
C GLY A 48 -42.85 -15.24 5.92
N ARG A 49 -43.46 -14.26 6.59
CA ARG A 49 -43.86 -12.98 5.99
C ARG A 49 -42.62 -12.11 5.81
N THR A 50 -42.35 -11.75 4.56
CA THR A 50 -41.23 -10.87 4.19
C THR A 50 -41.53 -9.44 4.64
N VAL A 51 -40.53 -8.72 5.15
CA VAL A 51 -40.70 -7.33 5.64
C VAL A 51 -40.72 -6.32 4.48
N GLY A 52 -40.06 -6.62 3.35
CA GLY A 52 -40.11 -5.77 2.15
C GLY A 52 -39.17 -6.22 1.03
N ASP A 53 -39.24 -5.52 -0.10
CA ASP A 53 -38.34 -5.69 -1.25
C ASP A 53 -36.92 -5.17 -0.94
N ALA A 54 -35.92 -6.03 -1.09
CA ALA A 54 -34.52 -5.73 -0.82
C ALA A 54 -33.75 -5.24 -2.06
N VAL A 55 -34.32 -5.28 -3.27
CA VAL A 55 -33.62 -4.99 -4.54
C VAL A 55 -32.93 -3.61 -4.52
N ALA A 56 -33.60 -2.59 -3.99
CA ALA A 56 -33.07 -1.23 -3.93
C ALA A 56 -31.97 -1.02 -2.85
N TYR A 57 -31.69 -2.03 -2.02
CA TYR A 57 -30.88 -1.92 -0.80
C TYR A 57 -29.64 -2.80 -0.82
N LYS A 58 -29.10 -3.09 -2.00
CA LYS A 58 -27.92 -3.94 -2.18
C LYS A 58 -26.72 -3.53 -1.32
N ASN A 59 -26.54 -2.23 -1.10
CA ASN A 59 -25.41 -1.69 -0.33
C ASN A 59 -25.82 -1.26 1.09
N ALA A 60 -27.06 -1.53 1.51
CA ALA A 60 -27.50 -1.18 2.85
C ALA A 60 -26.76 -2.04 3.89
N ALA A 61 -26.15 -1.37 4.86
CA ALA A 61 -25.41 -2.01 5.94
C ALA A 61 -26.32 -2.25 7.15
N PHE A 62 -26.22 -3.44 7.72
CA PHE A 62 -27.03 -3.87 8.86
C PHE A 62 -26.15 -4.37 10.01
N LYS A 63 -26.54 -4.08 11.24
CA LYS A 63 -25.98 -4.72 12.45
C LYS A 63 -26.83 -5.93 12.82
N ILE A 64 -26.19 -6.94 13.38
CA ILE A 64 -26.88 -8.06 14.01
C ILE A 64 -27.08 -7.73 15.49
N ASP A 65 -28.32 -7.78 15.96
CA ASP A 65 -28.69 -7.52 17.36
C ASP A 65 -29.24 -8.76 18.07
N LYS A 66 -29.74 -9.77 17.32
CA LYS A 66 -30.19 -11.06 17.88
C LYS A 66 -29.77 -12.23 17.01
N MET A 67 -29.71 -13.42 17.64
CA MET A 67 -29.34 -14.67 17.00
C MET A 67 -30.16 -15.82 17.58
N GLY A 68 -30.47 -16.81 16.75
CA GLY A 68 -31.10 -18.03 17.21
C GLY A 68 -31.03 -19.16 16.20
N THR A 69 -31.51 -20.33 16.60
CA THR A 69 -31.49 -21.55 15.80
C THR A 69 -32.90 -22.12 15.68
N ARG A 70 -33.29 -22.50 14.47
CA ARG A 70 -34.52 -23.29 14.30
C ARG A 70 -34.28 -24.70 14.80
N THR A 71 -35.15 -25.20 15.67
CA THR A 71 -34.90 -26.47 16.38
C THR A 71 -35.05 -27.70 15.48
N ARG A 72 -35.79 -27.59 14.36
CA ARG A 72 -35.96 -28.68 13.38
C ARG A 72 -34.88 -28.67 12.30
N GLU A 73 -34.59 -27.52 11.71
CA GLU A 73 -33.63 -27.38 10.61
C GLU A 73 -32.17 -27.24 11.08
N GLY A 74 -31.96 -26.82 12.33
CA GLY A 74 -30.63 -26.62 12.91
C GLY A 74 -29.87 -25.42 12.33
N ASP A 75 -30.51 -24.59 11.52
CA ASP A 75 -29.88 -23.43 10.89
C ASP A 75 -30.00 -22.15 11.73
N THR A 76 -29.04 -21.26 11.50
CA THR A 76 -28.88 -20.01 12.25
C THR A 76 -29.60 -18.87 11.56
N TRP A 77 -30.46 -18.21 12.32
CA TRP A 77 -31.10 -16.96 11.95
C TRP A 77 -30.59 -15.83 12.81
N VAL A 78 -30.50 -14.64 12.21
CA VAL A 78 -30.09 -13.42 12.86
C VAL A 78 -31.13 -12.35 12.62
N HIS A 79 -31.38 -11.52 13.63
CA HIS A 79 -32.15 -10.30 13.44
C HIS A 79 -31.17 -9.18 13.06
N VAL A 80 -31.56 -8.40 12.06
CA VAL A 80 -30.74 -7.32 11.51
C VAL A 80 -31.44 -5.99 11.65
N THR A 81 -30.66 -4.96 11.99
CA THR A 81 -31.11 -3.56 12.07
C THR A 81 -30.23 -2.71 11.17
N SER A 82 -30.85 -1.96 10.26
CA SER A 82 -30.16 -1.07 9.34
C SER A 82 -29.42 0.04 10.10
N VAL A 83 -28.22 0.39 9.62
CA VAL A 83 -27.48 1.57 10.08
C VAL A 83 -27.93 2.86 9.39
N ASP A 84 -28.67 2.75 8.28
CA ASP A 84 -29.29 3.85 7.54
C ASP A 84 -30.82 3.81 7.68
N GLN A 85 -31.45 4.94 8.00
CA GLN A 85 -32.91 5.06 8.11
C GLN A 85 -33.64 4.72 6.81
N THR A 86 -33.05 4.96 5.64
CA THR A 86 -33.71 4.68 4.35
C THR A 86 -33.98 3.18 4.13
N ALA A 87 -33.15 2.32 4.75
CA ALA A 87 -33.25 0.86 4.70
C ALA A 87 -33.85 0.24 5.97
N ALA A 88 -34.30 1.05 6.94
CA ALA A 88 -34.89 0.56 8.20
C ALA A 88 -36.15 -0.30 8.00
N LYS A 89 -36.83 -0.16 6.86
CA LYS A 89 -37.97 -1.02 6.48
C LYS A 89 -37.57 -2.48 6.22
N LEU A 90 -36.28 -2.78 6.11
CA LEU A 90 -35.75 -4.14 5.98
C LEU A 90 -35.30 -4.73 7.32
N ASN A 91 -35.50 -4.05 8.45
CA ASN A 91 -35.18 -4.63 9.76
C ASN A 91 -36.00 -5.89 9.99
N GLY A 92 -35.35 -6.99 10.38
CA GLY A 92 -36.02 -8.27 10.56
C GLY A 92 -35.06 -9.45 10.63
N TRP A 93 -35.61 -10.66 10.65
CA TRP A 93 -34.88 -11.91 10.69
C TRP A 93 -34.44 -12.37 9.31
N ILE A 94 -33.23 -12.95 9.19
CA ILE A 94 -32.70 -13.54 7.97
C ILE A 94 -31.78 -14.72 8.32
N LEU A 95 -31.62 -15.69 7.41
CA LEU A 95 -30.58 -16.71 7.57
C LEU A 95 -29.21 -16.03 7.61
N TYR A 96 -28.37 -16.41 8.56
CA TYR A 96 -27.02 -15.85 8.66
C TYR A 96 -26.21 -16.06 7.37
N LYS A 97 -26.44 -17.20 6.68
CA LYS A 97 -25.84 -17.52 5.36
C LYS A 97 -26.34 -16.64 4.20
N GLY A 98 -27.40 -15.85 4.41
CA GLY A 98 -27.88 -14.85 3.44
C GLY A 98 -27.15 -13.51 3.54
N LEU A 99 -26.26 -13.36 4.52
CA LEU A 99 -25.49 -12.15 4.73
C LEU A 99 -24.06 -12.31 4.22
N SER A 100 -23.51 -11.23 3.69
CA SER A 100 -22.09 -11.02 3.52
C SER A 100 -21.65 -9.91 4.47
N GLN A 101 -20.44 -10.00 5.01
CA GLN A 101 -19.89 -8.88 5.77
C GLN A 101 -19.83 -7.65 4.86
N ALA A 102 -20.37 -6.53 5.34
CA ALA A 102 -20.29 -5.27 4.61
C ALA A 102 -18.87 -4.75 4.69
N GLU A 103 -18.39 -4.19 3.58
CA GLU A 103 -17.18 -3.38 3.65
C GLU A 103 -17.42 -2.14 4.51
N ASP A 104 -16.36 -1.66 5.17
CA ASP A 104 -16.43 -0.37 5.86
C ASP A 104 -16.85 0.73 4.87
N PRO A 105 -17.73 1.66 5.26
CA PRO A 105 -18.11 2.78 4.40
C PRO A 105 -16.86 3.53 3.90
N LEU A 106 -16.73 3.68 2.58
CA LEU A 106 -15.65 4.49 2.01
C LEU A 106 -15.97 5.97 2.27
N SER A 107 -15.07 6.67 2.96
CA SER A 107 -15.17 8.12 3.07
C SER A 107 -15.09 8.75 1.68
N GLY A 108 -15.95 9.73 1.40
CA GLY A 108 -15.87 10.53 0.17
C GLY A 108 -14.58 11.34 0.01
N THR A 109 -13.69 11.30 1.01
CA THR A 109 -12.36 11.95 1.04
C THR A 109 -11.20 10.95 0.93
N ALA A 110 -11.46 9.65 0.84
CA ALA A 110 -10.43 8.62 0.66
C ALA A 110 -10.48 7.97 -0.70
N VAL A 111 -9.35 7.42 -1.13
CA VAL A 111 -9.32 6.36 -2.14
C VAL A 111 -9.15 5.02 -1.45
N ARG A 112 -10.05 4.07 -1.70
CA ARG A 112 -9.84 2.69 -1.24
C ARG A 112 -8.91 1.97 -2.21
N ILE A 113 -7.86 1.37 -1.69
CA ILE A 113 -6.93 0.54 -2.45
C ILE A 113 -7.02 -0.87 -1.92
N ASP A 114 -7.60 -1.75 -2.74
CA ASP A 114 -7.69 -3.17 -2.46
C ASP A 114 -6.33 -3.83 -2.78
N LEU A 115 -5.73 -4.48 -1.78
CA LEU A 115 -4.54 -5.29 -1.94
C LEU A 115 -4.99 -6.71 -2.20
N VAL A 116 -4.79 -7.19 -3.42
CA VAL A 116 -5.24 -8.50 -3.89
C VAL A 116 -4.07 -9.42 -4.17
N ASN A 117 -4.28 -10.73 -4.09
CA ASN A 117 -3.29 -11.69 -4.60
C ASN A 117 -3.39 -11.83 -6.13
N SER A 118 -2.51 -12.64 -6.73
CA SER A 118 -2.49 -12.89 -8.19
C SER A 118 -3.77 -13.52 -8.76
N SER A 119 -4.65 -14.06 -7.92
CA SER A 119 -5.97 -14.57 -8.31
C SER A 119 -7.11 -13.54 -8.16
N GLY A 120 -6.79 -12.31 -7.75
CA GLY A 120 -7.75 -11.23 -7.51
C GLY A 120 -8.49 -11.34 -6.17
N GLN A 121 -8.07 -12.21 -5.26
CA GLN A 121 -8.67 -12.31 -3.93
C GLN A 121 -8.14 -11.20 -3.02
N LEU A 122 -9.06 -10.53 -2.33
CA LEU A 122 -8.72 -9.49 -1.35
C LEU A 122 -7.92 -10.07 -0.18
N ILE A 123 -6.73 -9.51 0.05
CA ILE A 123 -5.89 -9.76 1.22
C ILE A 123 -6.26 -8.74 2.30
N LYS A 124 -6.18 -7.45 1.95
CA LYS A 124 -6.47 -6.29 2.79
C LYS A 124 -6.88 -5.11 1.92
N TYR A 125 -7.42 -4.06 2.51
CA TYR A 125 -7.55 -2.76 1.87
C TYR A 125 -6.95 -1.66 2.74
N ILE A 126 -6.59 -0.56 2.12
CA ILE A 126 -6.26 0.70 2.78
C ILE A 126 -7.17 1.81 2.27
N ASP A 127 -7.55 2.73 3.15
CA ASP A 127 -8.28 3.95 2.77
C ASP A 127 -7.31 5.13 2.83
N TYR A 128 -6.74 5.51 1.69
CA TYR A 128 -5.77 6.59 1.61
C TYR A 128 -6.45 7.96 1.60
N GLN A 129 -6.15 8.76 2.61
CA GLN A 129 -6.64 10.13 2.76
C GLN A 129 -5.56 11.11 2.30
N LYS A 130 -5.77 11.76 1.16
CA LYS A 130 -4.91 12.86 0.72
C LYS A 130 -5.35 14.18 1.38
N PRO A 131 -4.48 14.92 2.08
CA PRO A 131 -4.83 16.20 2.69
C PRO A 131 -5.45 17.15 1.66
N ASN A 132 -6.56 17.80 2.02
CA ASN A 132 -7.31 18.74 1.18
C ASN A 132 -7.90 18.15 -0.11
N ALA A 133 -7.97 16.82 -0.23
CA ALA A 133 -8.55 16.16 -1.39
C ALA A 133 -10.06 16.41 -1.52
N GLN A 134 -10.52 16.62 -2.75
CA GLN A 134 -11.92 16.80 -3.09
C GLN A 134 -12.45 15.54 -3.78
N SER A 135 -13.67 15.13 -3.45
CA SER A 135 -14.32 13.97 -4.07
C SER A 135 -14.38 14.12 -5.60
N GLY A 136 -14.10 13.03 -6.32
CA GLY A 136 -14.04 12.98 -7.78
C GLY A 136 -12.76 13.54 -8.40
N LYS A 137 -11.79 14.05 -7.61
CA LYS A 137 -10.46 14.45 -8.11
C LYS A 137 -9.47 13.29 -8.02
N THR A 138 -8.49 13.28 -8.91
CA THR A 138 -7.42 12.27 -8.96
C THR A 138 -6.42 12.45 -7.81
N LEU A 139 -5.73 11.38 -7.43
CA LEU A 139 -4.67 11.43 -6.41
C LEU A 139 -3.43 12.15 -6.93
N GLY A 140 -3.07 11.93 -8.18
CA GLY A 140 -1.88 12.50 -8.80
C GLY A 140 -2.18 13.64 -9.77
N LEU A 141 -1.11 14.04 -10.46
CA LEU A 141 -1.13 15.01 -11.55
C LEU A 141 -0.94 14.27 -12.88
N SER A 142 -1.37 14.88 -13.98
CA SER A 142 -1.08 14.39 -15.32
C SER A 142 -0.36 15.42 -16.17
N TYR A 143 0.38 14.93 -17.18
CA TYR A 143 0.91 15.72 -18.28
C TYR A 143 0.73 14.96 -19.60
N SER A 144 0.87 15.66 -20.73
CA SER A 144 0.80 15.06 -22.06
C SER A 144 2.22 14.75 -22.57
N ASP A 145 2.47 13.48 -22.88
CA ASP A 145 3.68 13.00 -23.55
C ASP A 145 3.33 12.50 -24.96
N ASP A 146 3.65 13.31 -25.97
CA ASP A 146 3.31 13.04 -27.38
C ASP A 146 1.83 12.65 -27.59
N GLY A 147 0.92 13.31 -26.87
CA GLY A 147 -0.52 13.06 -26.93
C GLY A 147 -1.01 11.90 -26.04
N THR A 148 -0.11 11.21 -25.35
CA THR A 148 -0.44 10.20 -24.33
C THR A 148 -0.47 10.86 -22.96
N GLU A 149 -1.55 10.69 -22.20
CA GLU A 149 -1.63 11.21 -20.83
C GLU A 149 -0.80 10.33 -19.88
N VAL A 150 0.15 10.94 -19.18
CA VAL A 150 1.01 10.28 -18.19
C VAL A 150 0.64 10.78 -16.80
N TRP A 151 0.39 9.85 -15.88
CA TRP A 151 0.00 10.14 -14.50
C TRP A 151 1.19 9.99 -13.55
N LEU A 152 1.37 10.98 -12.70
CA LEU A 152 2.46 11.06 -11.72
C LEU A 152 1.89 11.21 -10.31
N LEU A 153 2.42 10.42 -9.38
CA LEU A 153 2.05 10.47 -7.97
C LEU A 153 3.10 11.30 -7.23
N GLY A 154 2.67 12.28 -6.44
CA GLY A 154 3.62 13.10 -5.68
C GLY A 154 4.44 12.28 -4.68
N ALA A 155 5.70 12.64 -4.48
CA ALA A 155 6.66 11.98 -3.59
C ALA A 155 6.09 11.62 -2.21
N LEU A 156 5.46 12.59 -1.56
CA LEU A 156 4.88 12.43 -0.24
C LEU A 156 3.70 11.45 -0.26
N ASP A 157 2.89 11.48 -1.32
CA ASP A 157 1.76 10.56 -1.47
C ASP A 157 2.28 9.13 -1.72
N GLN A 158 3.28 8.97 -2.60
CA GLN A 158 3.94 7.69 -2.86
C GLN A 158 4.53 7.09 -1.59
N GLN A 159 5.27 7.88 -0.80
CA GLN A 159 5.85 7.41 0.47
C GLN A 159 4.76 6.93 1.43
N LYS A 160 3.74 7.76 1.68
CA LYS A 160 2.66 7.41 2.61
C LYS A 160 1.88 6.19 2.15
N LEU A 161 1.63 6.07 0.84
CA LEU A 161 0.97 4.91 0.27
C LEU A 161 1.82 3.66 0.45
N GLN A 162 3.11 3.72 0.13
CA GLN A 162 4.03 2.61 0.30
C GLN A 162 4.11 2.15 1.77
N ASP A 163 4.15 3.09 2.72
CA ASP A 163 4.16 2.79 4.16
C ASP A 163 2.83 2.17 4.61
N ASN A 164 1.69 2.72 4.19
CA ASN A 164 0.37 2.16 4.49
C ASN A 164 0.20 0.75 3.92
N ILE A 165 0.72 0.49 2.71
CA ILE A 165 0.68 -0.84 2.07
C ILE A 165 1.52 -1.83 2.88
N ARG A 166 2.76 -1.47 3.21
CA ARG A 166 3.65 -2.32 4.03
C ARG A 166 3.00 -2.64 5.37
N ASP A 167 2.42 -1.64 6.03
CA ASP A 167 1.75 -1.84 7.32
C ASP A 167 0.52 -2.75 7.21
N ALA A 168 -0.32 -2.55 6.20
CA ALA A 168 -1.49 -3.38 5.96
C ALA A 168 -1.14 -4.85 5.68
N LEU A 169 -0.03 -5.11 5.00
CA LEU A 169 0.41 -6.45 4.63
C LEU A 169 1.18 -7.20 5.72
N LYS A 170 1.56 -6.55 6.83
CA LYS A 170 2.26 -7.20 7.95
C LYS A 170 1.50 -8.44 8.45
N GLY A 171 2.21 -9.55 8.55
CA GLY A 171 1.67 -10.83 9.03
C GLY A 171 0.66 -11.51 8.08
N THR A 172 0.45 -10.99 6.87
CA THR A 172 -0.48 -11.61 5.89
C THR A 172 0.18 -12.72 5.06
N GLY A 173 1.51 -12.79 5.03
CA GLY A 173 2.27 -13.66 4.14
C GLY A 173 2.39 -13.13 2.70
N TYR A 174 1.99 -11.87 2.47
CA TYR A 174 2.13 -11.16 1.21
C TYR A 174 2.94 -9.88 1.40
N SER A 175 3.57 -9.41 0.33
CA SER A 175 4.33 -8.17 0.30
C SER A 175 4.13 -7.40 -1.00
N LEU A 176 4.35 -6.09 -0.90
CA LEU A 176 4.51 -5.19 -2.03
C LEU A 176 5.57 -4.15 -1.62
N GLU A 177 6.83 -4.54 -1.77
CA GLU A 177 7.98 -3.85 -1.17
C GLU A 177 8.30 -2.51 -1.83
N THR A 178 8.05 -2.38 -3.12
CA THR A 178 8.28 -1.15 -3.87
C THR A 178 7.19 -0.99 -4.93
N LEU A 179 6.52 0.16 -4.93
CA LEU A 179 5.61 0.55 -6.00
C LEU A 179 6.43 0.84 -7.26
N SER A 180 6.19 0.06 -8.31
CA SER A 180 6.71 0.35 -9.65
C SER A 180 6.11 1.64 -10.21
N ALA A 181 6.77 2.21 -11.23
CA ALA A 181 6.28 3.41 -11.92
C ALA A 181 4.86 3.22 -12.49
N SER A 182 4.56 2.04 -13.04
CA SER A 182 3.22 1.72 -13.54
C SER A 182 2.19 1.67 -12.41
N GLN A 183 2.55 1.14 -11.23
CA GLN A 183 1.67 1.13 -10.07
C GLN A 183 1.45 2.54 -9.50
N THR A 184 2.49 3.38 -9.44
CA THR A 184 2.34 4.77 -8.98
C THR A 184 1.51 5.59 -9.96
N GLY A 185 1.67 5.39 -11.27
CA GLY A 185 0.85 6.05 -12.30
C GLY A 185 -0.62 5.60 -12.22
N TYR A 186 -0.86 4.31 -12.05
CA TYR A 186 -2.20 3.75 -11.85
C TYR A 186 -2.88 4.29 -10.57
N LEU A 187 -2.13 4.42 -9.47
CA LEU A 187 -2.64 5.05 -8.24
C LEU A 187 -2.91 6.54 -8.44
N ALA A 188 -2.07 7.25 -9.20
CA ALA A 188 -2.24 8.67 -9.48
C ALA A 188 -3.56 8.97 -10.21
N GLU A 189 -4.00 8.11 -11.12
CA GLU A 189 -5.29 8.23 -11.81
C GLU A 189 -6.51 8.00 -10.88
N ALA A 190 -6.32 7.30 -9.76
CA ALA A 190 -7.42 6.94 -8.88
C ALA A 190 -8.14 8.18 -8.30
N THR A 191 -9.47 8.14 -8.26
CA THR A 191 -10.30 9.28 -7.85
C THR A 191 -10.74 9.17 -6.39
N VAL A 192 -10.70 10.30 -5.69
CA VAL A 192 -11.11 10.45 -4.28
C VAL A 192 -12.61 10.15 -4.14
N GLY A 193 -12.96 9.25 -3.23
CA GLY A 193 -14.29 8.64 -3.09
C GLY A 193 -14.48 7.39 -3.95
N GLY A 194 -13.46 7.01 -4.73
CA GLY A 194 -13.43 5.81 -5.57
C GLY A 194 -12.60 4.66 -4.98
N LYS A 195 -12.56 3.56 -5.72
CA LYS A 195 -11.79 2.36 -5.40
C LYS A 195 -10.82 2.01 -6.53
N THR A 196 -9.69 1.44 -6.16
CA THR A 196 -8.67 0.89 -7.07
C THR A 196 -8.03 -0.34 -6.43
N SER A 197 -7.16 -1.07 -7.15
CA SER A 197 -6.54 -2.29 -6.63
C SER A 197 -5.08 -2.46 -7.02
N LEU A 198 -4.27 -3.00 -6.12
CA LEU A 198 -2.89 -3.42 -6.38
C LEU A 198 -2.73 -4.91 -6.12
N THR A 199 -1.93 -5.58 -6.95
CA THR A 199 -1.56 -6.97 -6.71
C THR A 199 -0.33 -7.03 -5.80
N ALA A 200 -0.44 -7.78 -4.69
CA ALA A 200 0.67 -8.12 -3.81
C ALA A 200 1.20 -9.53 -4.14
N ALA A 201 2.52 -9.70 -4.00
CA ALA A 201 3.19 -10.98 -4.20
C ALA A 201 3.23 -11.78 -2.90
N GLN A 202 3.42 -13.10 -3.00
CA GLN A 202 3.71 -13.91 -1.81
C GLN A 202 5.07 -13.49 -1.24
N ALA A 203 5.11 -13.22 0.06
CA ALA A 203 6.34 -12.81 0.73
C ALA A 203 7.18 -14.04 1.10
N ASP A 204 8.50 -13.84 1.12
CA ASP A 204 9.41 -14.81 1.75
C ASP A 204 9.10 -14.91 3.25
N SER A 205 9.21 -16.13 3.79
CA SER A 205 8.99 -16.35 5.21
C SER A 205 10.10 -15.73 6.05
N ILE A 206 9.72 -14.92 7.03
CA ILE A 206 10.64 -14.38 8.04
C ILE A 206 10.67 -15.36 9.23
N PRO A 207 11.86 -15.81 9.69
CA PRO A 207 11.96 -16.67 10.87
C PRO A 207 11.33 -16.04 12.12
N ASN A 208 10.74 -16.87 12.98
CA ASN A 208 10.05 -16.41 14.20
C ASN A 208 10.95 -15.67 15.19
N ASP A 209 12.26 -15.91 15.16
CA ASP A 209 13.30 -15.32 15.99
C ASP A 209 14.11 -14.25 15.24
N ALA A 210 13.64 -13.82 14.06
CA ALA A 210 14.28 -12.80 13.24
C ALA A 210 13.42 -11.55 13.08
N VAL A 211 14.07 -10.40 12.96
CA VAL A 211 13.49 -9.18 12.37
C VAL A 211 14.13 -8.99 11.00
N GLN A 212 13.32 -8.90 9.94
CA GLN A 212 13.84 -8.52 8.63
C GLN A 212 14.07 -7.01 8.59
N ILE A 213 15.33 -6.59 8.49
CA ILE A 213 15.70 -5.18 8.42
C ILE A 213 15.91 -4.83 6.95
N ASN A 214 15.03 -3.98 6.41
CA ASN A 214 15.09 -3.47 5.06
C ASN A 214 15.63 -2.03 5.10
N ILE A 215 16.63 -1.74 4.28
CA ILE A 215 17.19 -0.41 4.11
C ILE A 215 16.63 0.18 2.83
N ILE A 216 15.99 1.34 2.95
CA ILE A 216 15.35 2.02 1.82
C ILE A 216 16.08 3.32 1.49
N ASN A 217 16.09 3.69 0.22
CA ASN A 217 16.65 4.94 -0.27
C ASN A 217 15.65 6.10 -0.14
N GLN A 218 15.96 7.25 -0.75
CA GLN A 218 15.10 8.43 -0.71
C GLN A 218 13.75 8.25 -1.42
N THR A 219 13.67 7.36 -2.41
CA THR A 219 12.46 7.02 -3.20
C THR A 219 11.72 5.81 -2.62
N ASP A 220 12.08 5.38 -1.41
CA ASP A 220 11.53 4.25 -0.66
C ASP A 220 11.75 2.88 -1.31
N GLY A 221 12.60 2.80 -2.33
CA GLY A 221 13.08 1.53 -2.89
C GLY A 221 14.01 0.81 -1.93
N VAL A 222 13.85 -0.51 -1.79
CA VAL A 222 14.71 -1.35 -0.95
C VAL A 222 16.07 -1.53 -1.64
N ILE A 223 17.13 -1.08 -0.97
CA ILE A 223 18.51 -1.12 -1.48
C ILE A 223 19.38 -2.13 -0.75
N GLY A 224 18.91 -2.68 0.36
CA GLY A 224 19.59 -3.75 1.10
C GLY A 224 18.66 -4.36 2.13
N SER A 225 18.82 -5.64 2.42
CA SER A 225 18.02 -6.35 3.41
C SER A 225 18.82 -7.45 4.10
N PHE A 226 18.48 -7.74 5.35
CA PHE A 226 19.03 -8.88 6.10
C PHE A 226 18.09 -9.26 7.25
N ASN A 227 18.25 -10.48 7.76
CA ASN A 227 17.52 -10.95 8.95
C ASN A 227 18.41 -10.80 10.18
N TYR A 228 18.01 -9.96 11.14
CA TYR A 228 18.63 -9.90 12.45
C TYR A 228 17.98 -10.94 13.37
N THR A 229 18.72 -11.99 13.72
CA THR A 229 18.22 -13.09 14.57
C THR A 229 18.65 -12.94 16.02
N LYS A 230 17.75 -13.20 16.96
CA LYS A 230 18.07 -13.23 18.39
C LYS A 230 17.65 -14.57 19.01
N PRO A 231 18.60 -15.43 19.42
CA PRO A 231 18.27 -16.73 20.01
C PRO A 231 17.33 -16.61 21.21
N GLY A 232 16.26 -17.40 21.21
CA GLY A 232 15.25 -17.40 22.27
C GLY A 232 14.13 -16.36 22.08
N ALA A 233 14.22 -15.50 21.07
CA ALA A 233 13.10 -14.65 20.69
C ALA A 233 11.95 -15.44 20.07
N SER A 234 10.73 -14.91 20.19
CA SER A 234 9.50 -15.48 19.61
C SER A 234 8.75 -14.44 18.79
N ALA A 235 8.00 -14.89 17.80
CA ALA A 235 7.22 -14.02 16.92
C ALA A 235 6.30 -13.08 17.73
N GLY A 236 6.26 -11.81 17.35
CA GLY A 236 5.49 -10.75 18.00
C GLY A 236 6.18 -10.11 19.22
N GLN A 237 7.29 -10.66 19.72
CA GLN A 237 8.09 -9.99 20.75
C GLN A 237 8.80 -8.76 20.15
N SER A 238 8.88 -7.68 20.91
CA SER A 238 9.66 -6.49 20.53
C SER A 238 11.15 -6.81 20.50
N LEU A 239 11.87 -6.20 19.55
CA LEU A 239 13.33 -6.28 19.46
C LEU A 239 14.02 -5.58 20.65
N ALA A 240 13.41 -4.51 21.17
CA ALA A 240 13.86 -3.89 22.40
C ALA A 240 13.59 -4.79 23.61
N ALA A 241 14.50 -4.74 24.57
CA ALA A 241 14.31 -5.35 25.88
C ALA A 241 14.10 -4.25 26.92
N THR A 242 13.38 -4.58 28.00
CA THR A 242 13.33 -3.74 29.20
C THR A 242 14.35 -4.27 30.19
N ASP A 243 15.35 -3.45 30.51
CA ASP A 243 16.31 -3.72 31.58
C ASP A 243 16.21 -2.62 32.64
N ASN A 244 16.02 -3.01 33.91
CA ASN A 244 15.83 -2.10 35.04
C ASN A 244 14.83 -0.95 34.80
N GLY A 245 13.74 -1.22 34.10
CA GLY A 245 12.69 -0.24 33.78
C GLY A 245 12.98 0.68 32.61
N THR A 246 14.12 0.51 31.92
CA THR A 246 14.44 1.22 30.68
C THR A 246 14.22 0.29 29.49
N THR A 247 13.35 0.68 28.55
CA THR A 247 13.11 -0.05 27.31
C THR A 247 13.96 0.54 26.19
N GLY A 248 14.74 -0.30 25.51
CA GLY A 248 15.54 0.11 24.36
C GLY A 248 16.35 -1.04 23.75
N LEU A 249 17.02 -0.77 22.63
CA LEU A 249 18.00 -1.70 22.09
C LEU A 249 19.28 -1.66 22.93
N SER A 250 19.81 -2.83 23.27
CA SER A 250 21.13 -2.92 23.90
C SER A 250 22.22 -2.40 22.96
N SER A 251 23.35 -1.93 23.51
CA SER A 251 24.49 -1.50 22.68
C SER A 251 25.03 -2.64 21.81
N ASP A 252 24.94 -3.89 22.27
CA ASP A 252 25.36 -5.06 21.50
C ASP A 252 24.44 -5.28 20.29
N ASP A 253 23.12 -5.21 20.47
CA ASP A 253 22.15 -5.30 19.37
C ASP A 253 22.36 -4.13 18.38
N GLN A 254 22.55 -2.90 18.87
CA GLN A 254 22.81 -1.73 18.02
C GLN A 254 24.09 -1.92 17.18
N ASN A 255 25.17 -2.40 17.79
CA ASN A 255 26.45 -2.62 17.10
C ASN A 255 26.35 -3.73 16.06
N ALA A 256 25.68 -4.84 16.38
CA ALA A 256 25.47 -5.96 15.46
C ALA A 256 24.64 -5.52 14.24
N ILE A 257 23.48 -4.89 14.48
CA ILE A 257 22.62 -4.36 13.41
C ILE A 257 23.38 -3.34 12.55
N GLN A 258 24.16 -2.45 13.16
CA GLN A 258 24.95 -1.46 12.44
C GLN A 258 26.05 -2.09 11.56
N ALA A 259 26.63 -3.22 11.97
CA ALA A 259 27.59 -3.98 11.19
C ALA A 259 26.92 -4.69 9.99
N ASP A 260 25.75 -5.28 10.21
CA ASP A 260 24.96 -5.93 9.16
C ASP A 260 24.46 -4.91 8.14
N ILE A 261 24.03 -3.71 8.57
CA ILE A 261 23.69 -2.59 7.68
C ILE A 261 24.86 -2.24 6.75
N LYS A 262 26.08 -2.11 7.30
CA LYS A 262 27.27 -1.81 6.49
C LYS A 262 27.57 -2.91 5.48
N THR A 263 27.31 -4.15 5.85
CA THR A 263 27.49 -5.32 4.97
C THR A 263 26.43 -5.33 3.86
N ALA A 264 25.16 -5.13 4.21
CA ALA A 264 24.05 -5.11 3.27
C ALA A 264 24.11 -3.94 2.29
N LEU A 265 24.70 -2.80 2.70
CA LEU A 265 24.90 -1.64 1.83
C LEU A 265 26.20 -1.70 1.01
N LYS A 266 26.98 -2.78 1.12
CA LYS A 266 28.19 -2.91 0.32
C LYS A 266 27.82 -2.96 -1.16
N SER A 267 28.39 -2.05 -1.94
CA SER A 267 28.16 -1.92 -3.38
C SER A 267 26.77 -1.41 -3.79
N THR A 268 25.98 -0.86 -2.87
CA THR A 268 24.66 -0.28 -3.20
C THR A 268 24.74 1.19 -3.61
N GLY A 269 25.91 1.82 -3.43
CA GLY A 269 26.08 3.26 -3.62
C GLY A 269 25.58 4.11 -2.44
N TYR A 270 25.04 3.51 -1.38
CA TYR A 270 24.52 4.19 -0.18
C TYR A 270 25.29 3.81 1.08
N SER A 271 25.17 4.64 2.11
CA SER A 271 25.70 4.35 3.44
C SER A 271 24.72 4.74 4.53
N LEU A 272 24.81 4.06 5.67
CA LEU A 272 24.12 4.42 6.90
C LEU A 272 25.08 4.09 8.04
N ASN A 273 26.03 5.00 8.29
CA ASN A 273 27.16 4.74 9.19
C ASN A 273 26.82 4.84 10.68
N ALA A 274 25.74 5.54 10.99
CA ALA A 274 25.19 5.70 12.33
C ALA A 274 23.66 5.72 12.25
N LEU A 275 23.02 5.06 13.20
CA LEU A 275 21.57 5.09 13.38
C LEU A 275 21.16 6.38 14.11
N SER A 276 20.20 7.10 13.54
CA SER A 276 19.54 8.23 14.19
C SER A 276 18.63 7.78 15.34
N SER A 277 18.25 8.68 16.23
CA SER A 277 17.32 8.38 17.32
C SER A 277 15.98 7.83 16.82
N SER A 278 15.48 8.33 15.68
CA SER A 278 14.25 7.83 15.08
C SER A 278 14.41 6.41 14.53
N GLN A 279 15.54 6.09 13.91
CA GLN A 279 15.82 4.73 13.43
C GLN A 279 16.01 3.75 14.60
N LEU A 280 16.63 4.19 15.70
CA LEU A 280 16.72 3.39 16.93
C LEU A 280 15.34 3.12 17.53
N GLU A 281 14.43 4.09 17.50
CA GLU A 281 13.03 3.91 17.92
C GLU A 281 12.26 2.97 17.00
N GLN A 282 12.43 3.09 15.67
CA GLN A 282 11.85 2.16 14.70
C GLN A 282 12.31 0.73 14.95
N LEU A 283 13.61 0.53 15.18
CA LEU A 283 14.16 -0.77 15.56
C LEU A 283 13.61 -1.25 16.90
N ALA A 284 13.49 -0.38 17.90
CA ALA A 284 12.95 -0.76 19.21
C ALA A 284 11.51 -1.26 19.12
N ASN A 285 10.70 -0.65 18.27
CA ASN A 285 9.32 -1.04 18.04
C ASN A 285 9.16 -2.22 17.06
N ALA A 286 10.23 -2.64 16.39
CA ALA A 286 10.20 -3.80 15.51
C ALA A 286 9.89 -5.07 16.31
N GLN A 287 9.21 -6.02 15.68
CA GLN A 287 8.83 -7.28 16.31
C GLN A 287 9.43 -8.46 15.54
N PHE A 288 9.87 -9.48 16.26
CA PHE A 288 10.33 -10.72 15.66
C PHE A 288 9.21 -11.39 14.83
N GLY A 289 9.57 -12.01 13.71
CA GLY A 289 8.63 -12.51 12.70
C GLY A 289 8.09 -11.44 11.73
N ASN A 290 8.53 -10.17 11.86
CA ASN A 290 8.10 -9.06 11.00
C ASN A 290 9.30 -8.32 10.38
N SER A 291 9.00 -7.35 9.51
CA SER A 291 9.97 -6.45 8.88
C SER A 291 9.95 -5.04 9.47
N VAL A 292 11.08 -4.34 9.32
CA VAL A 292 11.25 -2.90 9.64
C VAL A 292 12.01 -2.22 8.51
N TYR A 293 11.68 -0.96 8.24
CA TYR A 293 12.24 -0.18 7.14
C TYR A 293 13.02 1.02 7.68
N LEU A 294 14.32 1.08 7.39
CA LEU A 294 15.20 2.16 7.79
C LEU A 294 15.61 2.97 6.56
N LYS A 295 15.32 4.28 6.57
CA LYS A 295 15.64 5.16 5.45
C LYS A 295 17.06 5.69 5.51
N THR A 296 17.76 5.72 4.39
CA THR A 296 19.00 6.48 4.21
C THR A 296 18.96 7.33 2.95
N THR A 297 19.49 8.55 3.06
CA THR A 297 19.70 9.47 1.93
C THR A 297 21.19 9.71 1.67
N THR A 298 22.08 9.10 2.47
CA THR A 298 23.52 9.33 2.36
C THR A 298 24.09 8.48 1.25
N LYS A 299 24.45 9.12 0.13
CA LYS A 299 25.14 8.48 -0.98
C LYS A 299 26.65 8.39 -0.76
N THR A 300 27.25 7.35 -1.30
CA THR A 300 28.70 7.19 -1.43
C THR A 300 29.14 7.62 -2.84
N THR A 301 30.44 7.71 -3.07
CA THR A 301 30.97 7.91 -4.44
C THR A 301 30.81 6.68 -5.33
N ASP A 302 30.54 5.52 -4.73
CA ASP A 302 30.34 4.28 -5.47
C ASP A 302 28.95 4.27 -6.11
N ILE A 303 28.86 3.61 -7.26
CA ILE A 303 27.62 3.41 -8.04
C ILE A 303 27.50 1.92 -8.27
N SER A 304 26.34 1.34 -7.94
CA SER A 304 26.04 -0.08 -8.17
C SER A 304 26.24 -0.43 -9.64
N ASP A 305 26.69 -1.64 -9.92
CA ASP A 305 26.97 -2.09 -11.28
C ASP A 305 25.74 -2.04 -12.20
N ASN A 306 24.54 -2.21 -11.64
CA ASN A 306 23.24 -2.17 -12.30
C ASN A 306 22.49 -0.84 -12.14
N ALA A 307 23.18 0.23 -11.71
CA ALA A 307 22.57 1.55 -11.52
C ALA A 307 23.17 2.61 -12.46
N VAL A 308 22.35 3.56 -12.89
CA VAL A 308 22.80 4.83 -13.46
C VAL A 308 22.53 5.93 -12.44
N ARG A 309 23.58 6.63 -12.00
CA ARG A 309 23.41 7.82 -11.17
C ARG A 309 23.06 9.02 -12.05
N ILE A 310 21.87 9.57 -11.87
CA ILE A 310 21.43 10.78 -12.55
C ILE A 310 21.58 11.94 -11.58
N ASN A 311 22.51 12.84 -11.88
CA ASN A 311 22.75 14.05 -11.12
C ASN A 311 21.92 15.20 -11.69
N PHE A 312 21.14 15.84 -10.83
CA PHE A 312 20.40 17.05 -11.20
C PHE A 312 21.26 18.25 -10.83
N VAL A 313 21.66 19.04 -11.83
CA VAL A 313 22.60 20.14 -11.64
C VAL A 313 21.95 21.49 -11.91
N ASP A 314 22.35 22.48 -11.12
CA ASP A 314 22.03 23.87 -11.41
C ASP A 314 22.75 24.29 -12.70
N PRO A 315 22.04 24.77 -13.74
CA PRO A 315 22.62 25.07 -15.04
C PRO A 315 23.65 26.20 -14.99
N SER A 316 23.54 27.11 -14.02
CA SER A 316 24.41 28.28 -13.86
C SER A 316 25.68 27.94 -13.08
N THR A 317 25.57 27.19 -11.98
CA THR A 317 26.71 26.90 -11.10
C THR A 317 27.36 25.54 -11.36
N LYS A 318 26.68 24.66 -12.11
CA LYS A 318 27.04 23.25 -12.34
C LYS A 318 27.17 22.42 -11.06
N LYS A 319 26.67 22.92 -9.93
CA LYS A 319 26.59 22.17 -8.68
C LYS A 319 25.47 21.15 -8.74
N ILE A 320 25.72 19.97 -8.18
CA ILE A 320 24.69 18.94 -7.98
C ILE A 320 23.74 19.44 -6.89
N VAL A 321 22.46 19.56 -7.24
CA VAL A 321 21.35 19.86 -6.33
C VAL A 321 20.98 18.59 -5.58
N THR A 322 20.74 17.51 -6.31
CA THR A 322 20.40 16.18 -5.80
C THR A 322 20.73 15.13 -6.86
N SER A 323 20.54 13.85 -6.55
CA SER A 323 20.70 12.77 -7.53
C SER A 323 19.79 11.59 -7.21
N ILE A 324 19.48 10.79 -8.22
CA ILE A 324 18.86 9.46 -8.08
C ILE A 324 19.82 8.39 -8.60
N ASP A 325 19.71 7.18 -8.06
CA ASP A 325 20.42 6.01 -8.58
C ASP A 325 19.35 5.10 -9.17
N TYR A 326 19.12 5.25 -10.47
CA TYR A 326 18.10 4.49 -11.18
C TYR A 326 18.65 3.10 -11.49
N THR A 327 18.00 2.07 -10.95
CA THR A 327 18.26 0.67 -11.26
C THR A 327 17.14 0.15 -12.13
N ASN A 328 17.47 -0.51 -13.24
CA ASN A 328 16.45 -1.24 -14.00
C ASN A 328 15.87 -2.35 -13.10
N THR A 329 14.54 -2.41 -13.01
CA THR A 329 13.80 -3.16 -11.97
C THR A 329 13.62 -4.65 -12.27
N ASP A 330 14.30 -5.20 -13.28
CA ASP A 330 14.32 -6.65 -13.46
C ASP A 330 15.22 -7.29 -12.39
N ALA A 331 14.59 -7.81 -11.33
CA ALA A 331 15.27 -8.50 -10.25
C ALA A 331 15.82 -9.87 -10.67
N ASP A 332 15.27 -10.46 -11.74
CA ASP A 332 15.67 -11.78 -12.25
C ASP A 332 16.80 -11.65 -13.30
N ASP A 333 16.88 -10.53 -14.02
CA ASP A 333 17.93 -10.20 -14.99
C ASP A 333 18.43 -8.73 -14.85
N PRO A 334 19.22 -8.44 -13.79
CA PRO A 334 19.71 -7.09 -13.57
C PRO A 334 20.66 -6.64 -14.68
N ALA A 335 20.50 -5.40 -15.15
CA ALA A 335 21.32 -4.85 -16.22
C ALA A 335 22.83 -4.89 -15.87
N PRO A 336 23.68 -5.45 -16.74
CA PRO A 336 25.10 -5.60 -16.45
C PRO A 336 25.85 -4.27 -16.55
N LYS A 337 26.93 -4.15 -15.77
CA LYS A 337 27.81 -2.97 -15.82
C LYS A 337 28.27 -2.68 -17.25
N GLY A 338 28.13 -1.42 -17.66
CA GLY A 338 28.59 -0.92 -18.96
C GLY A 338 27.63 -1.11 -20.12
N SER A 339 26.49 -1.80 -19.92
CA SER A 339 25.39 -1.76 -20.90
C SER A 339 24.71 -0.39 -20.87
N ASP A 340 24.10 -0.03 -21.99
CA ASP A 340 23.38 1.24 -22.12
C ASP A 340 22.01 1.15 -21.43
N LEU A 341 21.56 2.26 -20.86
CA LEU A 341 20.25 2.36 -20.22
C LEU A 341 19.12 2.42 -21.26
N GLY A 342 19.31 3.19 -22.32
CA GLY A 342 18.37 3.34 -23.42
C GLY A 342 18.67 2.43 -24.60
N VAL A 343 17.87 2.60 -25.64
CA VAL A 343 18.05 1.95 -26.94
C VAL A 343 18.54 2.99 -27.94
N GLN A 344 19.63 2.67 -28.64
CA GLN A 344 20.12 3.49 -29.74
C GLN A 344 19.44 3.11 -31.06
N SER A 345 18.83 4.08 -31.74
CA SER A 345 18.31 3.94 -33.10
C SER A 345 18.92 5.02 -33.99
N GLY A 346 19.91 4.64 -34.81
CA GLY A 346 20.72 5.59 -35.56
C GLY A 346 21.54 6.49 -34.62
N ASN A 347 21.33 7.81 -34.72
CA ASN A 347 21.98 8.80 -33.85
C ASN A 347 21.12 9.19 -32.64
N ASN A 348 19.93 8.61 -32.50
CA ASN A 348 18.99 8.96 -31.44
C ASN A 348 19.00 7.91 -30.33
N TRP A 349 18.92 8.38 -29.10
CA TRP A 349 18.76 7.56 -27.91
C TRP A 349 17.36 7.74 -27.35
N THR A 350 16.71 6.64 -27.02
CA THR A 350 15.37 6.63 -26.42
C THR A 350 15.33 5.71 -25.22
N LEU A 351 14.53 6.07 -24.22
CA LEU A 351 14.21 5.19 -23.09
C LEU A 351 12.95 4.38 -23.39
N ARG A 352 12.78 3.24 -22.72
CA ARG A 352 11.47 2.58 -22.69
C ARG A 352 10.48 3.51 -21.97
N SER A 353 9.20 3.43 -22.33
CA SER A 353 8.18 4.30 -21.72
C SER A 353 8.11 4.14 -20.20
N GLU A 354 8.25 2.90 -19.71
CA GLU A 354 8.28 2.58 -18.29
C GLU A 354 9.48 3.22 -17.57
N ASP A 355 10.67 3.15 -18.18
CA ASP A 355 11.89 3.76 -17.64
C ASP A 355 11.77 5.29 -17.62
N ASN A 356 11.24 5.90 -18.69
CA ASN A 356 11.00 7.34 -18.74
C ASN A 356 10.06 7.78 -17.60
N THR A 357 8.92 7.12 -17.43
CA THR A 357 7.98 7.42 -16.35
C THR A 357 8.63 7.22 -14.97
N ALA A 358 9.37 6.12 -14.78
CA ALA A 358 10.06 5.83 -13.53
C ALA A 358 11.07 6.91 -13.17
N ILE A 359 11.98 7.21 -14.11
CA ILE A 359 13.05 8.20 -13.91
C ILE A 359 12.47 9.60 -13.71
N THR A 360 11.44 9.97 -14.46
CA THR A 360 10.75 11.27 -14.30
C THR A 360 10.12 11.37 -12.91
N ASN A 361 9.44 10.32 -12.44
CA ASN A 361 8.82 10.30 -11.12
C ASN A 361 9.86 10.33 -9.98
N GLU A 362 10.93 9.55 -10.11
CA GLU A 362 12.06 9.57 -9.17
C GLU A 362 12.78 10.92 -9.14
N ALA A 363 12.93 11.57 -10.29
CA ALA A 363 13.52 12.90 -10.41
C ALA A 363 12.69 13.94 -9.66
N ILE A 364 11.38 14.00 -9.92
CA ILE A 364 10.46 14.90 -9.21
C ILE A 364 10.51 14.63 -7.70
N THR A 365 10.54 13.35 -7.31
CA THR A 365 10.63 12.96 -5.91
C THR A 365 11.92 13.40 -5.25
N ALA A 366 13.05 13.27 -5.93
CA ALA A 366 14.34 13.69 -5.42
C ALA A 366 14.51 15.21 -5.34
N LEU A 367 13.82 15.95 -6.20
CA LEU A 367 13.84 17.40 -6.30
C LEU A 367 12.87 18.09 -5.34
N ASP A 368 11.86 17.38 -4.82
CA ASP A 368 10.89 17.94 -3.88
C ASP A 368 11.59 18.54 -2.65
N GLY A 369 11.18 19.78 -2.29
CA GLY A 369 11.78 20.55 -1.20
C GLY A 369 13.19 21.09 -1.45
N THR A 370 13.80 20.86 -2.63
CA THR A 370 15.14 21.39 -2.95
C THR A 370 15.12 22.82 -3.48
N GLY A 371 13.97 23.34 -3.90
CA GLY A 371 13.82 24.63 -4.58
C GLY A 371 14.11 24.59 -6.08
N TYR A 372 14.25 23.39 -6.64
CA TYR A 372 14.43 23.12 -8.06
C TYR A 372 13.39 22.11 -8.56
N SER A 373 13.08 22.16 -9.85
CA SER A 373 12.10 21.32 -10.52
C SER A 373 12.48 21.01 -11.97
N LEU A 374 11.86 19.97 -12.51
CA LEU A 374 11.81 19.75 -13.96
C LEU A 374 10.85 20.76 -14.59
N THR A 375 11.16 21.25 -15.78
CA THR A 375 10.23 22.08 -16.55
C THR A 375 9.01 21.24 -16.93
N ASP A 376 7.81 21.77 -16.69
CA ASP A 376 6.53 21.08 -16.95
C ASP A 376 6.39 19.69 -16.31
N ASN A 377 7.15 19.41 -15.23
CA ASN A 377 7.25 18.10 -14.60
C ASN A 377 7.69 16.98 -15.57
N LYS A 378 8.52 17.32 -16.57
CA LYS A 378 8.93 16.40 -17.62
C LYS A 378 10.44 16.51 -17.89
N LEU A 379 11.07 15.37 -18.19
CA LEU A 379 12.40 15.35 -18.81
C LEU A 379 12.30 15.76 -20.28
N SER A 380 13.16 16.69 -20.72
CA SER A 380 13.18 17.08 -22.14
C SER A 380 13.71 15.94 -23.02
N ASP A 381 13.42 15.96 -24.32
CA ASP A 381 13.96 14.97 -25.28
C ASP A 381 15.50 14.91 -25.25
N ALA A 382 16.14 16.04 -24.98
CA ALA A 382 17.59 16.12 -24.83
C ALA A 382 18.08 15.45 -23.54
N ASP A 383 17.34 15.61 -22.43
CA ASP A 383 17.64 14.91 -21.17
C ASP A 383 17.43 13.41 -21.34
N LEU A 384 16.33 13.00 -21.97
CA LEU A 384 16.03 11.59 -22.25
C LEU A 384 17.08 10.93 -23.13
N ALA A 385 17.55 11.61 -24.18
CA ALA A 385 18.64 11.12 -25.01
C ALA A 385 19.96 11.03 -24.24
N THR A 386 20.25 12.01 -23.39
CA THR A 386 21.45 12.04 -22.54
C THR A 386 21.45 10.91 -21.52
N ILE A 387 20.31 10.68 -20.86
CA ILE A 387 20.12 9.58 -19.90
C ILE A 387 20.13 8.22 -20.63
N GLY A 388 19.47 8.11 -21.78
CA GLY A 388 19.46 6.88 -22.56
C GLY A 388 20.84 6.43 -23.04
N ALA A 389 21.74 7.38 -23.33
CA ALA A 389 23.14 7.09 -23.68
C ALA A 389 24.03 6.73 -22.47
N ALA A 390 23.52 6.87 -21.24
CA ALA A 390 24.29 6.56 -20.04
C ALA A 390 24.44 5.05 -19.86
N LYS A 391 25.53 4.65 -19.20
CA LYS A 391 25.86 3.24 -18.97
C LYS A 391 25.61 2.85 -17.52
N PHE A 392 25.16 1.63 -17.29
CA PHE A 392 25.06 1.09 -15.93
C PHE A 392 26.45 1.02 -15.27
N GLY A 393 26.52 1.37 -13.98
CA GLY A 393 27.76 1.59 -13.23
C GLY A 393 28.43 2.94 -13.48
N SER A 394 27.71 3.91 -14.07
CA SER A 394 28.22 5.25 -14.35
C SER A 394 27.26 6.35 -13.90
N SER A 395 27.68 7.60 -14.06
CA SER A 395 26.85 8.77 -13.77
C SER A 395 26.65 9.65 -14.98
N VAL A 396 25.48 10.26 -15.05
CA VAL A 396 25.12 11.29 -16.03
C VAL A 396 24.58 12.52 -15.30
N SER A 397 24.67 13.70 -15.92
CA SER A 397 24.14 14.94 -15.34
C SER A 397 23.16 15.60 -16.30
N ILE A 398 22.03 16.04 -15.77
CA ILE A 398 21.04 16.84 -16.48
C ILE A 398 20.77 18.14 -15.74
N ASN A 399 20.38 19.20 -16.45
CA ASN A 399 20.11 20.49 -15.82
C ASN A 399 18.68 20.53 -15.26
N VAL A 400 18.49 21.25 -14.15
CA VAL A 400 17.16 21.53 -13.57
C VAL A 400 16.92 23.02 -13.38
N SER A 401 15.67 23.43 -13.28
CA SER A 401 15.27 24.84 -13.16
C SER A 401 15.02 25.19 -11.70
N ALA A 402 15.49 26.36 -11.24
CA ALA A 402 15.07 26.87 -9.94
C ALA A 402 13.58 27.24 -9.99
N ASP A 403 12.81 26.95 -8.93
CA ASP A 403 11.34 27.11 -8.94
C ASP A 403 10.89 28.55 -9.23
N ASN A 404 11.67 29.54 -8.77
CA ASN A 404 11.40 30.96 -9.02
C ASN A 404 11.63 31.38 -10.49
N ALA A 405 12.31 30.55 -11.30
CA ALA A 405 12.54 30.79 -12.72
C ALA A 405 11.44 30.18 -13.62
N GLN A 406 10.54 29.35 -13.07
CA GLN A 406 9.40 28.77 -13.82
C GLN A 406 8.18 29.70 -13.88
N ALA A 407 8.18 30.80 -13.12
CA ALA A 407 7.13 31.81 -13.21
C ALA A 407 7.41 32.78 -14.36
N THR A 408 7.02 32.41 -15.59
CA THR A 408 6.37 33.28 -16.59
C THR A 408 6.26 32.58 -17.96
N THR A 409 5.07 32.08 -18.28
CA THR A 409 4.37 32.35 -19.56
C THR A 409 2.89 32.03 -19.35
N ASN A 410 2.09 33.08 -19.19
CA ASN A 410 0.63 33.01 -19.36
C ASN A 410 0.26 32.96 -20.84
#